data_AF-A0A094BWF2-F1
#
_entry.id   AF-A0A094BWF2-F1
#
_cell.length_a   1.000
_cell.length_b   1.000
_cell.length_c   1.000
_cell.angle_alpha   90.00
_cell.angle_beta   90.00
_cell.angle_gamma   90.00
#
_symmetry.space_group_name_H-M   'P 1'
#
loop_
_entity.id
_entity.type
_entity.pdbx_description
1 polymer ?
#
loop_
_entity_poly.entity_id
_entity_poly.type
_entity_poly.pdbx_seq_one_letter_code
_entity_poly.pdbx_strand_id
1 'polypeptide(L)'
;MRQLGWVQIQMVEVQQRRVEVRRERVGIVHGQAVHGMQNTAASVDEALARLREIEGRFRSFHGSEPGEKGSGSGNENGKAKKVQPNSREAIVASLIERKAFKEGNLIHKTEQEVKTHTSYLVFAVLPVEWSEEDEERAAAQWPAKAAEVKGKDEAGKKGPVSNRQMKRDAKAAEKARLASLTTENGVGEDKTNANAGGDDKAE
;
A
#
# COMPACT_ATOMS: atom_id res chain seq x y z
N MET A 1 18.12 -0.18 45.91
CA MET A 1 18.27 0.98 44.99
C MET A 1 18.32 2.31 45.73
N ARG A 2 17.26 2.74 46.44
CA ARG A 2 17.30 4.02 47.19
C ARG A 2 18.43 4.11 48.22
N GLN A 3 18.63 3.03 48.99
CA GLN A 3 19.74 2.94 49.96
C GLN A 3 21.13 2.95 49.32
N LEU A 4 21.23 2.65 48.03
CA LEU A 4 22.49 2.54 47.27
C LEU A 4 22.74 3.79 46.39
N GLY A 5 22.03 4.90 46.63
CA GLY A 5 22.23 6.16 45.90
C GLY A 5 21.62 6.22 44.50
N TRP A 6 20.85 5.21 44.07
CA TRP A 6 20.17 5.25 42.78
C TRP A 6 19.03 6.28 42.79
N VAL A 7 19.04 7.19 41.81
CA VAL A 7 18.05 8.25 41.61
C VAL A 7 17.16 7.92 40.40
N GLN A 8 16.07 8.68 40.23
CA GLN A 8 15.11 8.52 39.11
C GLN A 8 14.61 7.07 38.90
N ILE A 9 14.26 6.40 40.00
CA ILE A 9 13.75 5.02 39.95
C ILE A 9 12.32 5.03 39.39
N GLN A 10 12.11 4.38 38.25
CA GLN A 10 10.82 4.23 37.58
C GLN A 10 10.53 2.76 37.30
N MET A 11 9.33 2.30 37.62
CA MET A 11 8.86 0.96 37.28
C MET A 11 7.83 1.06 36.17
N VAL A 12 8.04 0.34 35.08
CA VAL A 12 7.13 0.30 33.92
C VAL A 12 6.92 -1.14 33.48
N GLU A 13 5.77 -1.40 32.86
CA GLU A 13 5.55 -2.62 32.09
C GLU A 13 5.46 -2.27 30.61
N VAL A 14 5.83 -3.22 29.76
CA VAL A 14 5.75 -3.07 28.31
C VAL A 14 4.79 -4.11 27.77
N GLN A 15 3.67 -3.64 27.23
CA GLN A 15 2.70 -4.48 26.53
C GLN A 15 2.95 -4.41 25.03
N GLN A 16 3.40 -5.52 24.45
CA GLN A 16 3.51 -5.67 23.00
C GLN A 16 2.27 -6.41 22.49
N ARG A 17 1.61 -5.84 21.47
CA ARG A 17 0.48 -6.46 20.79
C ARG A 17 0.74 -6.48 19.29
N ARG A 18 0.60 -7.64 18.66
CA ARG A 18 0.63 -7.74 17.19
C ARG A 18 -0.79 -7.68 16.65
N VAL A 19 -0.99 -6.82 15.65
CA VAL A 19 -2.27 -6.69 14.94
C VAL A 19 -2.12 -7.26 13.54
N GLU A 20 -2.93 -8.27 13.22
CA GLU A 20 -3.08 -8.80 11.88
C GLU A 20 -4.13 -7.97 11.13
N VAL A 21 -3.74 -7.46 9.97
CA VAL A 21 -4.63 -6.70 9.09
C VAL A 21 -5.07 -7.62 7.97
N ARG A 22 -6.33 -8.02 7.99
CA ARG A 22 -6.94 -8.88 6.98
C ARG A 22 -8.13 -8.18 6.33
N ARG A 23 -8.41 -8.50 5.07
CA ARG A 23 -9.67 -8.11 4.43
C ARG A 23 -10.66 -9.24 4.62
N GLU A 24 -11.67 -9.01 5.44
CA GLU A 24 -12.78 -9.93 5.57
C GLU A 24 -13.74 -9.74 4.40
N ARG A 25 -13.94 -10.82 3.65
CA ARG A 25 -14.91 -10.89 2.57
C ARG A 25 -16.20 -11.42 3.17
N VAL A 26 -17.23 -10.59 3.17
CA VAL A 26 -18.57 -10.98 3.59
C VAL A 26 -19.45 -10.95 2.34
N GLY A 27 -20.37 -11.89 2.22
CA GLY A 27 -21.30 -11.97 1.10
C GLY A 27 -21.49 -13.40 0.65
N ILE A 28 -22.73 -13.73 0.29
CA ILE A 28 -23.13 -15.01 -0.27
C ILE A 28 -22.38 -15.31 -1.56
N VAL A 29 -22.18 -14.28 -2.40
CA VAL A 29 -21.52 -14.42 -3.70
C VAL A 29 -20.04 -14.80 -3.56
N HIS A 30 -19.35 -14.24 -2.58
CA HIS A 30 -17.95 -14.58 -2.28
C HIS A 30 -17.84 -15.89 -1.49
N GLY A 31 -18.79 -16.17 -0.60
CA GLY A 31 -18.87 -17.37 0.23
C GLY A 31 -19.05 -18.67 -0.58
N GLN A 32 -19.88 -18.63 -1.63
CA GLN A 32 -20.14 -19.80 -2.48
C GLN A 32 -18.96 -20.17 -3.39
N ALA A 33 -18.05 -19.23 -3.65
CA ALA A 33 -16.92 -19.42 -4.55
C ALA A 33 -15.72 -20.12 -3.89
N VAL A 34 -15.53 -19.90 -2.58
CA VAL A 34 -14.34 -20.32 -1.84
C VAL A 34 -14.78 -21.22 -0.69
N HIS A 35 -14.40 -22.50 -0.78
CA HIS A 35 -14.69 -23.49 0.26
C HIS A 35 -14.09 -23.04 1.61
N GLY A 36 -14.93 -22.99 2.66
CA GLY A 36 -14.53 -22.54 4.00
C GLY A 36 -14.79 -21.06 4.32
N MET A 37 -15.32 -20.28 3.38
CA MET A 37 -15.74 -18.89 3.61
C MET A 37 -17.17 -18.84 4.17
N GLN A 38 -17.46 -17.86 5.04
CA GLN A 38 -18.79 -17.68 5.63
C GLN A 38 -19.84 -17.41 4.54
N ASN A 39 -20.88 -18.25 4.47
CA ASN A 39 -22.01 -18.11 3.54
C ASN A 39 -23.10 -17.15 4.05
N THR A 40 -22.73 -16.23 4.94
CA THR A 40 -23.63 -15.24 5.50
C THR A 40 -23.76 -14.07 4.54
N ALA A 41 -24.99 -13.58 4.35
CA ALA A 41 -25.24 -12.38 3.56
C ALA A 41 -24.51 -11.18 4.16
N ALA A 42 -23.93 -10.32 3.31
CA ALA A 42 -23.31 -9.07 3.74
C ALA A 42 -24.35 -7.98 3.98
N SER A 43 -25.44 -7.99 3.23
CA SER A 43 -26.55 -7.05 3.33
C SER A 43 -27.90 -7.75 3.40
N VAL A 44 -28.91 -7.03 3.88
CA VAL A 44 -30.29 -7.51 3.90
C VAL A 44 -30.79 -7.78 2.48
N ASP A 45 -30.45 -6.93 1.52
CA ASP A 45 -30.86 -7.10 0.13
C ASP A 45 -30.31 -8.38 -0.50
N GLU A 46 -29.05 -8.73 -0.20
CA GLU A 46 -28.43 -9.97 -0.65
C GLU A 46 -29.11 -11.20 0.00
N ALA A 47 -29.46 -11.10 1.29
CA ALA A 47 -30.21 -12.15 1.98
C ALA A 47 -31.60 -12.35 1.36
N LEU A 48 -32.31 -11.26 1.06
CA LEU A 48 -33.64 -11.29 0.44
C LEU A 48 -33.57 -11.80 -1.00
N ALA A 49 -32.54 -11.43 -1.77
CA ALA A 49 -32.33 -11.95 -3.12
C ALA A 49 -32.14 -13.47 -3.10
N ARG A 50 -31.26 -13.98 -2.23
CA ARG A 50 -31.07 -15.42 -2.04
C ARG A 50 -32.34 -16.13 -1.59
N LEU A 51 -33.11 -15.52 -0.68
CA LEU A 51 -34.37 -16.10 -0.22
C LEU A 51 -35.38 -16.23 -1.38
N ARG A 52 -35.53 -15.19 -2.20
CA ARG A 52 -36.40 -15.20 -3.39
C ARG A 52 -35.97 -16.27 -4.40
N GLU A 53 -34.68 -16.46 -4.61
CA GLU A 53 -34.16 -17.54 -5.47
C GLU A 53 -34.49 -18.93 -4.92
N ILE A 54 -34.27 -19.14 -3.62
CA ILE A 54 -34.56 -20.41 -2.94
C ILE A 54 -36.06 -20.71 -3.02
N GLU A 55 -36.91 -19.74 -2.66
CA GLU A 55 -38.36 -19.88 -2.76
C GLU A 55 -38.82 -20.17 -4.20
N GLY A 56 -38.28 -19.46 -5.20
CA GLY A 56 -38.59 -19.72 -6.61
C GLY A 56 -38.18 -21.12 -7.06
N ARG A 57 -37.07 -21.65 -6.52
CA ARG A 57 -36.62 -23.02 -6.75
C ARG A 57 -37.54 -24.04 -6.08
N PHE A 58 -37.92 -23.82 -4.82
CA PHE A 58 -38.87 -24.68 -4.10
C PHE A 58 -40.25 -24.70 -4.78
N ARG A 59 -40.78 -23.54 -5.20
CA ARG A 59 -42.03 -23.47 -5.97
C ARG A 59 -41.96 -24.23 -7.28
N SER A 60 -40.84 -24.12 -8.01
CA SER A 60 -40.63 -24.89 -9.25
C SER A 60 -40.53 -26.39 -8.99
N PHE A 61 -39.93 -26.80 -7.87
CA PHE A 61 -39.73 -28.20 -7.51
C PHE A 61 -41.03 -28.86 -7.04
N HIS A 62 -41.75 -28.21 -6.10
CA HIS A 62 -43.05 -28.69 -5.62
C HIS A 62 -44.17 -28.55 -6.65
N GLY A 63 -44.11 -27.54 -7.53
CA GLY A 63 -45.04 -27.43 -8.67
C GLY A 63 -44.76 -28.43 -9.80
N SER A 64 -43.68 -29.21 -9.71
CA SER A 64 -43.31 -30.25 -10.67
C SER A 64 -43.43 -31.67 -10.12
N GLU A 65 -43.97 -31.85 -8.90
CA GLU A 65 -44.23 -33.20 -8.39
C GLU A 65 -45.26 -33.94 -9.28
N PRO A 66 -45.00 -35.22 -9.63
CA PRO A 66 -45.81 -35.98 -10.57
C PRO A 66 -47.09 -36.56 -9.92
N GLY A 67 -47.81 -35.75 -9.14
CA GLY A 67 -48.98 -36.17 -8.36
C GLY A 67 -50.31 -35.50 -8.75
N GLU A 68 -50.31 -34.30 -9.33
CA GLU A 68 -51.54 -33.54 -9.49
C GLU A 68 -51.78 -33.14 -10.95
N LYS A 69 -52.49 -34.02 -11.67
CA LYS A 69 -53.17 -33.65 -12.92
C LYS A 69 -54.36 -32.75 -12.56
N GLY A 70 -54.21 -31.44 -12.75
CA GLY A 70 -55.29 -30.48 -12.55
C GLY A 70 -55.10 -29.16 -13.31
N SER A 71 -55.52 -29.14 -14.58
CA SER A 71 -55.87 -27.98 -15.41
C SER A 71 -54.93 -26.78 -15.49
N GLY A 72 -54.28 -26.61 -16.64
CA GLY A 72 -53.65 -25.33 -17.02
C GLY A 72 -52.62 -25.47 -18.13
N SER A 73 -53.05 -25.93 -19.30
CA SER A 73 -52.25 -25.98 -20.52
C SER A 73 -51.83 -24.57 -20.95
N GLY A 74 -50.56 -24.40 -21.31
CA GLY A 74 -50.12 -23.33 -22.20
C GLY A 74 -48.82 -22.63 -21.82
N ASN A 75 -47.67 -23.31 -21.90
CA ASN A 75 -46.53 -22.72 -22.62
C ASN A 75 -45.51 -23.79 -23.00
N GLU A 76 -45.66 -24.34 -24.20
CA GLU A 76 -44.56 -24.90 -24.97
C GLU A 76 -43.68 -23.75 -25.46
N ASN A 77 -42.57 -23.47 -24.77
CA ASN A 77 -41.36 -22.98 -25.43
C ASN A 77 -40.19 -22.81 -24.47
N GLY A 78 -39.03 -23.30 -24.90
CA GLY A 78 -37.75 -23.02 -24.30
C GLY A 78 -37.38 -23.99 -23.19
N LYS A 79 -36.52 -24.96 -23.54
CA LYS A 79 -35.44 -25.36 -22.63
C LYS A 79 -34.58 -24.12 -22.40
N ALA A 80 -35.08 -23.17 -21.62
CA ALA A 80 -34.26 -22.12 -21.06
C ALA A 80 -33.24 -22.89 -20.24
N LYS A 81 -31.99 -22.93 -20.72
CA LYS A 81 -30.86 -23.29 -19.88
C LYS A 81 -31.02 -22.40 -18.66
N LYS A 82 -31.52 -22.98 -17.57
CA LYS A 82 -31.63 -22.30 -16.27
C LYS A 82 -30.18 -22.16 -15.85
N VAL A 83 -29.50 -21.15 -16.41
CA VAL A 83 -28.12 -20.79 -16.07
C VAL A 83 -28.23 -20.49 -14.60
N GLN A 84 -27.83 -21.46 -13.78
CA GLN A 84 -27.81 -21.27 -12.35
C GLN A 84 -26.86 -20.11 -12.15
N PRO A 85 -27.31 -18.95 -11.64
CA PRO A 85 -26.41 -17.81 -11.41
C PRO A 85 -25.32 -18.18 -10.39
N ASN A 86 -25.56 -19.25 -9.62
CA ASN A 86 -24.62 -19.90 -8.72
C ASN A 86 -23.79 -21.02 -9.36
N SER A 87 -23.64 -21.06 -10.69
CA SER A 87 -22.63 -21.94 -11.29
C SER A 87 -21.25 -21.44 -10.86
N ARG A 88 -20.36 -22.36 -10.49
CA ARG A 88 -19.00 -22.03 -10.04
C ARG A 88 -18.28 -21.12 -11.05
N GLU A 89 -18.55 -21.32 -12.34
CA GLU A 89 -17.98 -20.55 -13.45
C GLU A 89 -18.50 -19.11 -13.50
N ALA A 90 -19.81 -18.89 -13.35
CA ALA A 90 -20.41 -17.55 -13.33
C ALA A 90 -19.94 -16.74 -12.10
N ILE A 91 -19.83 -17.40 -10.96
CA ILE A 91 -19.33 -16.78 -9.73
C ILE A 91 -17.86 -16.37 -9.90
N VAL A 92 -17.00 -17.27 -10.39
CA VAL A 92 -15.57 -16.98 -10.64
C VAL A 92 -15.39 -15.86 -11.65
N ALA A 93 -16.16 -15.83 -12.74
CA ALA A 93 -16.12 -14.74 -13.71
C ALA A 93 -16.46 -13.39 -13.07
N SER A 94 -17.51 -13.36 -12.26
CA SER A 94 -17.94 -12.14 -11.56
C SER A 94 -16.96 -11.65 -10.48
N LEU A 95 -16.12 -12.54 -9.92
CA LEU A 95 -15.08 -12.21 -8.94
C LEU A 95 -13.84 -11.60 -9.60
N ILE A 96 -13.51 -12.05 -10.82
CA ILE A 96 -12.42 -11.51 -11.62
C ILE A 96 -12.78 -10.09 -12.08
N GLU A 97 -13.99 -9.90 -12.58
CA GLU A 97 -14.50 -8.61 -13.03
C GLU A 97 -14.56 -7.59 -11.90
N ARG A 98 -15.04 -7.99 -10.72
CA ARG A 98 -15.13 -7.14 -9.53
C ARG A 98 -13.82 -6.88 -8.79
N LYS A 99 -12.69 -7.39 -9.31
CA LYS A 99 -11.35 -7.24 -8.70
C LYS A 99 -11.39 -7.59 -7.22
N ALA A 100 -11.62 -8.87 -6.93
CA ALA A 100 -11.74 -9.42 -5.60
C ALA A 100 -10.77 -8.81 -4.56
N PHE A 101 -9.51 -8.49 -4.88
CA PHE A 101 -8.54 -7.89 -3.94
C PHE A 101 -8.93 -6.50 -3.38
N LYS A 102 -9.82 -5.76 -4.04
CA LYS A 102 -10.31 -4.45 -3.56
C LYS A 102 -11.56 -4.57 -2.68
N GLU A 103 -12.25 -5.71 -2.75
CA GLU A 103 -13.50 -5.96 -2.05
C GLU A 103 -13.26 -6.52 -0.64
N GLY A 104 -14.25 -6.31 0.25
CA GLY A 104 -14.20 -6.74 1.65
C GLY A 104 -13.79 -5.62 2.60
N ASN A 105 -14.17 -5.79 3.87
CA ASN A 105 -13.92 -4.82 4.93
C ASN A 105 -12.51 -5.04 5.51
N LEU A 106 -11.82 -3.95 5.78
CA LEU A 106 -10.53 -4.01 6.46
C LEU A 106 -10.78 -4.32 7.94
N ILE A 107 -10.31 -5.48 8.40
CA ILE A 107 -10.46 -5.92 9.78
C ILE A 107 -9.10 -6.04 10.43
N HIS A 108 -9.01 -5.52 11.65
CA HIS A 108 -7.90 -5.74 12.55
C HIS A 108 -8.25 -6.90 13.47
N LYS A 109 -7.43 -7.95 13.47
CA LYS A 109 -7.53 -9.04 14.44
C LYS A 109 -6.28 -9.02 15.30
N THR A 110 -6.45 -9.02 16.61
CA THR A 110 -5.32 -9.20 17.53
C THR A 110 -4.83 -10.64 17.46
N GLU A 111 -3.55 -10.85 17.74
CA GLU A 111 -3.00 -12.20 17.92
C GLU A 111 -3.83 -13.03 18.92
N GLN A 112 -3.87 -14.34 18.70
CA GLN A 112 -4.72 -15.25 19.48
C GLN A 112 -4.22 -15.42 20.92
N GLU A 113 -2.91 -15.37 21.11
CA GLU A 113 -2.28 -15.45 22.43
C GLU A 113 -1.49 -14.16 22.68
N VAL A 114 -2.05 -13.29 23.51
CA VAL A 114 -1.41 -12.03 23.92
C VAL A 114 -0.69 -12.27 25.24
N LYS A 115 0.60 -11.92 25.30
CA LYS A 115 1.33 -11.89 26.57
C LYS A 115 0.79 -10.73 27.42
N THR A 116 -0.07 -11.06 28.37
CA THR A 116 -0.74 -10.07 29.23
C THR A 116 0.22 -9.45 30.25
N HIS A 117 1.19 -10.23 30.72
CA HIS A 117 2.26 -9.76 31.59
C HIS A 117 3.57 -10.47 31.23
N THR A 118 4.67 -9.72 31.23
CA THR A 118 6.02 -10.26 31.06
C THR A 118 6.79 -10.06 32.34
N SER A 119 7.33 -8.86 32.55
CA SER A 119 8.05 -8.47 33.75
C SER A 119 7.88 -6.98 34.01
N TYR A 120 7.92 -6.59 35.28
CA TYR A 120 8.11 -5.20 35.66
C TYR A 120 9.56 -4.79 35.41
N LEU A 121 9.76 -3.81 34.54
CA LEU A 121 11.06 -3.23 34.22
C LEU A 121 11.29 -2.05 35.16
N VAL A 122 12.36 -2.11 35.96
CA VAL A 122 12.74 -0.99 36.83
C VAL A 122 13.96 -0.31 36.23
N PHE A 123 13.78 0.93 35.81
CA PHE A 123 14.84 1.82 35.37
C PHE A 123 15.29 2.68 36.55
N ALA A 124 16.59 2.88 36.67
CA ALA A 124 17.16 3.78 37.66
C ALA A 124 18.48 4.34 37.12
N VAL A 125 18.82 5.54 37.55
CA VAL A 125 20.07 6.21 37.19
C VAL A 125 20.94 6.25 38.44
N LEU A 126 22.17 5.78 38.34
CA LEU A 126 23.18 5.97 39.39
C LEU A 126 24.07 7.14 38.96
N PRO A 127 24.00 8.31 39.62
CA PRO A 127 24.92 9.39 39.37
C PRO A 127 26.30 8.93 39.85
N VAL A 128 27.24 8.85 38.92
CA VAL A 128 28.65 8.68 39.26
C VAL A 128 29.25 10.08 39.30
N GLU A 129 29.99 10.41 40.36
CA GLU A 129 30.78 11.63 40.39
C GLU A 129 31.99 11.43 39.48
N TRP A 130 31.96 12.03 38.30
CA TRP A 130 33.09 12.00 37.37
C TRP A 130 34.01 13.17 37.68
N SER A 131 35.30 12.89 37.82
CA SER A 131 36.33 13.93 37.75
C SER A 131 36.63 14.27 36.29
N GLU A 132 37.20 15.45 36.03
CA GLU A 132 37.61 15.85 34.67
C GLU A 132 38.54 14.81 34.02
N GLU A 133 39.40 14.16 34.82
CA GLU A 133 40.28 13.08 34.35
C GLU A 133 39.52 11.80 33.96
N ASP A 134 38.41 11.49 34.64
CA ASP A 134 37.56 10.36 34.28
C ASP A 134 36.79 10.62 32.99
N GLU A 135 36.38 11.86 32.76
CA GLU A 135 35.72 12.29 31.53
C GLU A 135 36.64 12.11 30.33
N GLU A 136 37.91 12.54 30.45
CA GLU A 136 38.92 12.34 29.41
C GLU A 136 39.23 10.86 29.16
N ARG A 137 39.36 10.05 30.23
CA ARG A 137 39.62 8.61 30.11
C ARG A 137 38.49 7.88 29.39
N ALA A 138 37.23 8.18 29.70
CA ALA A 138 36.14 7.52 29.02
C ALA A 138 35.87 8.09 27.63
N ALA A 139 36.13 9.38 27.38
CA ALA A 139 36.11 9.94 26.04
C ALA A 139 37.16 9.27 25.13
N ALA A 140 38.32 8.93 25.69
CA ALA A 140 39.35 8.16 24.99
C ALA A 140 38.96 6.67 24.81
N GLN A 141 38.34 6.05 25.82
CA GLN A 141 37.94 4.63 25.78
C GLN A 141 36.71 4.37 24.89
N TRP A 142 35.75 5.29 24.93
CA TRP A 142 34.54 5.28 24.11
C TRP A 142 34.45 6.58 23.33
N PRO A 143 35.21 6.71 22.24
CA PRO A 143 35.09 7.87 21.37
C PRO A 143 33.63 7.94 20.92
N ALA A 144 32.91 8.94 21.43
CA ALA A 144 31.53 9.16 21.05
C ALA A 144 31.54 9.29 19.54
N LYS A 145 30.96 8.29 18.84
CA LYS A 145 30.55 8.51 17.47
C LYS A 145 29.58 9.66 17.58
N ALA A 146 30.03 10.85 17.22
CA ALA A 146 29.15 11.97 16.97
C ALA A 146 28.02 11.37 16.16
N ALA A 147 26.82 11.32 16.75
CA ALA A 147 25.66 10.92 16.00
C ALA A 147 25.73 11.82 14.78
N GLU A 148 25.94 11.23 13.59
CA GLU A 148 25.77 11.97 12.36
C GLU A 148 24.36 12.51 12.45
N VAL A 149 24.23 13.75 12.90
CA VAL A 149 23.06 14.56 12.68
C VAL A 149 23.08 14.75 11.17
N LYS A 150 22.54 13.75 10.46
CA LYS A 150 22.14 13.86 9.06
C LYS A 150 21.07 14.94 9.02
N GLY A 151 21.53 16.18 8.95
CA GLY A 151 20.65 17.32 9.15
C GLY A 151 21.22 18.66 8.74
N LYS A 152 22.53 18.95 8.87
CA LYS A 152 22.99 20.33 8.59
C LYS A 152 24.32 20.55 7.85
N ASP A 153 25.14 19.54 7.58
CA ASP A 153 26.43 19.74 6.86
C ASP A 153 26.56 18.98 5.52
N GLU A 154 25.43 18.62 4.88
CA GLU A 154 25.41 18.10 3.50
C GLU A 154 24.79 19.09 2.49
N ALA A 155 24.88 20.39 2.75
CA ALA A 155 24.48 21.42 1.78
C ALA A 155 25.50 21.65 0.63
N GLY A 156 26.34 20.65 0.30
CA GLY A 156 27.39 20.82 -0.71
C GLY A 156 27.98 19.55 -1.33
N LYS A 157 27.72 18.35 -0.81
CA LYS A 157 28.20 17.11 -1.44
C LYS A 157 27.11 16.54 -2.35
N LYS A 158 27.26 16.77 -3.66
CA LYS A 158 26.51 16.01 -4.67
C LYS A 158 26.81 14.53 -4.45
N GLY A 159 25.80 13.76 -4.05
CA GLY A 159 25.89 12.31 -3.94
C GLY A 159 26.39 11.68 -5.25
N PRO A 160 26.91 10.45 -5.21
CA PRO A 160 27.53 9.80 -6.37
C PRO A 160 26.58 9.84 -7.55
N VAL A 161 26.99 10.53 -8.61
CA VAL A 161 26.15 10.82 -9.77
C VAL A 161 25.81 9.48 -10.44
N SER A 162 24.52 9.18 -10.58
CA SER A 162 24.04 7.94 -11.20
C SER A 162 24.71 7.71 -12.56
N ASN A 163 25.15 6.48 -12.85
CA ASN A 163 25.79 6.10 -14.12
C ASN A 163 24.99 6.55 -15.36
N ARG A 164 23.67 6.67 -15.24
CA ARG A 164 22.79 7.16 -16.30
C ARG A 164 22.94 8.67 -16.55
N GLN A 165 23.18 9.45 -15.50
CA GLN A 165 23.46 10.88 -15.58
C GLN A 165 24.82 11.11 -16.25
N MET A 166 25.86 10.38 -15.82
CA MET A 166 27.21 10.44 -16.42
C MET A 166 27.18 10.16 -17.93
N LYS A 167 26.40 9.15 -18.36
CA LYS A 167 26.25 8.83 -19.78
C LYS A 167 25.47 9.90 -20.56
N ARG A 168 24.54 10.60 -19.91
CA ARG A 168 23.77 11.70 -20.51
C ARG A 168 24.62 12.96 -20.65
N ASP A 169 25.40 13.29 -19.62
CA ASP A 169 26.28 14.45 -19.61
C ASP A 169 27.46 14.26 -20.58
N ALA A 170 28.01 13.05 -20.68
CA ALA A 170 29.03 12.71 -21.68
C ALA A 170 28.52 12.86 -23.13
N LYS A 171 27.29 12.40 -23.42
CA LYS A 171 26.66 12.60 -24.73
C LYS A 171 26.35 14.07 -25.01
N ALA A 172 25.96 14.84 -23.99
CA ALA A 172 25.73 16.28 -24.13
C ALA A 172 27.04 17.02 -24.40
N ALA A 173 28.14 16.65 -23.74
CA ALA A 173 29.46 17.20 -23.97
C ALA A 173 30.01 16.85 -25.36
N GLU A 174 29.83 15.61 -25.82
CA GLU A 174 30.19 15.21 -27.19
C GLU A 174 29.37 15.99 -28.22
N LYS A 175 28.06 16.12 -28.01
CA LYS A 175 27.19 16.91 -28.89
C LYS A 175 27.58 18.39 -28.90
N ALA A 176 27.97 18.96 -27.75
CA ALA A 176 28.43 20.34 -27.66
C ALA A 176 29.78 20.53 -28.37
N ARG A 177 30.70 19.56 -28.27
CA ARG A 177 31.97 19.58 -28.99
C ARG A 177 31.77 19.41 -30.50
N LEU A 178 30.85 18.55 -30.93
CA LEU A 178 30.49 18.43 -32.35
C LEU A 178 29.83 19.72 -32.85
N ALA A 179 28.98 20.35 -32.04
CA ALA A 179 28.37 21.63 -32.37
C ALA A 179 29.43 22.74 -32.51
N SER A 180 30.44 22.80 -31.62
CA SER A 180 31.54 23.76 -31.76
C SER A 180 32.30 23.53 -33.07
N LEU A 181 32.63 22.26 -33.38
CA LEU A 181 33.32 21.85 -34.61
C LEU A 181 32.54 22.20 -35.89
N THR A 182 31.21 22.24 -35.82
CA THR A 182 30.37 22.71 -36.94
C THR A 182 30.29 24.23 -37.04
N THR A 183 30.41 24.96 -35.93
CA THR A 183 30.44 26.44 -35.95
C THR A 183 31.78 27.01 -36.41
N GLU A 184 32.88 26.32 -36.15
CA GLU A 184 34.23 26.74 -36.57
C GLU A 184 34.54 26.43 -38.05
N ASN A 185 33.72 25.60 -38.71
CA ASN A 185 33.81 25.35 -40.17
C ASN A 185 32.77 26.15 -41.00
N GLY A 186 32.04 27.09 -40.39
CA GLY A 186 30.92 27.81 -41.00
C GLY A 186 31.07 29.33 -41.14
N VAL A 187 32.27 29.88 -40.95
CA VAL A 187 32.53 31.33 -41.11
C VAL A 187 33.47 31.55 -42.28
N GLY A 188 32.90 31.69 -43.48
CA GLY A 188 33.64 32.00 -44.69
C GLY A 188 32.73 32.11 -45.91
N GLU A 189 31.81 33.08 -45.92
CA GLU A 189 31.21 33.79 -47.08
C GLU A 189 29.84 34.38 -46.68
N ASP A 190 29.38 35.56 -47.09
CA ASP A 190 29.95 36.87 -47.36
C ASP A 190 28.73 37.85 -47.38
N LYS A 191 28.99 39.13 -47.08
CA LYS A 191 28.21 40.34 -47.45
C LYS A 191 26.88 40.71 -46.76
N THR A 192 27.02 41.62 -45.79
CA THR A 192 26.49 43.00 -45.77
C THR A 192 25.13 43.31 -46.42
N ASN A 193 24.16 43.84 -45.64
CA ASN A 193 23.71 45.22 -45.82
C ASN A 193 22.95 45.74 -44.58
N ALA A 194 23.26 46.97 -44.20
CA ALA A 194 22.66 47.72 -43.11
C ALA A 194 21.39 48.44 -43.58
N ASN A 195 20.39 48.61 -42.71
CA ASN A 195 19.73 49.92 -42.58
C ASN A 195 18.98 50.06 -41.25
N ALA A 196 19.03 51.28 -40.74
CA ALA A 196 18.62 51.77 -39.44
C ALA A 196 17.19 52.33 -39.42
N GLY A 197 16.75 52.68 -38.20
CA GLY A 197 15.61 53.56 -37.92
C GLY A 197 14.33 52.77 -37.62
N GLY A 198 13.60 53.02 -36.55
CA GLY A 198 13.56 54.15 -35.62
C GLY A 198 12.19 54.10 -34.95
N ASP A 199 12.15 54.50 -33.69
CA ASP A 199 10.95 54.63 -32.85
C ASP A 199 9.83 55.45 -33.52
N ASP A 200 8.57 55.12 -33.21
CA ASP A 200 7.62 55.99 -32.50
C ASP A 200 6.14 55.80 -32.89
N LYS A 201 5.30 55.97 -31.85
CA LYS A 201 3.85 56.26 -31.81
C LYS A 201 2.88 55.09 -32.04
N ALA A 202 2.10 54.69 -31.03
CA ALA A 202 0.95 55.39 -30.41
C ALA A 202 -0.28 55.36 -31.31
N GLU A 203 -1.15 54.37 -31.08
CA GLU A 203 -2.56 54.52 -30.68
C GLU A 203 -3.09 53.16 -30.17
#